data_AF-A0A377ZTQ6-F1
#
_entry.id   AF-A0A377ZTQ6-F1
#
_cell.length_a   1.000
_cell.length_b   1.000
_cell.length_c   1.000
_cell.angle_alpha   90.00
_cell.angle_beta   90.00
_cell.angle_gamma   90.00
#
_symmetry.space_group_name_H-M   'P 1'
#
loop_
_entity.id
_entity.type
_entity.pdbx_description
1 polymer ?
#
loop_
_entity_poly.entity_id
_entity_poly.type
_entity_poly.pdbx_seq_one_letter_code
_entity_poly.pdbx_strand_id
1 'polypeptide(L)'
;MMTSWHGILIMRALIGLSLSGVAAVGMTYLSEEIHPSFVAFSMGLYISGNSIGGMSGRLLTGVFTDFFGWRVALAAISGFALAAAIMFWRILPESAISARPRCDRKRC
;
A
#
# COMPACT_ATOMS: atom_id res chain seq x y z
N MET A 1 -11.79 -15.83 17.76
CA MET A 1 -11.14 -15.05 18.85
C MET A 1 -9.73 -15.58 19.02
N MET A 2 -8.69 -14.85 18.58
CA MET A 2 -7.29 -15.23 18.86
C MET A 2 -6.82 -14.42 20.07
N THR A 3 -7.02 -14.97 21.26
CA THR A 3 -6.59 -14.40 22.55
C THR A 3 -5.16 -14.78 22.92
N SER A 4 -4.45 -15.51 22.05
CA SER A 4 -3.06 -15.91 22.28
C SER A 4 -2.08 -14.80 21.86
N TRP A 5 -1.17 -14.43 22.78
CA TRP A 5 -0.10 -13.46 22.56
C TRP A 5 0.69 -13.74 21.28
N HIS A 6 1.05 -15.01 21.06
CA HIS A 6 1.75 -15.46 19.87
C HIS A 6 0.94 -15.25 18.58
N GLY A 7 -0.39 -15.43 18.62
CA GLY A 7 -1.25 -15.20 17.45
C GLY A 7 -1.27 -13.73 17.02
N ILE A 8 -1.28 -12.81 17.99
CA ILE A 8 -1.20 -11.37 17.72
C ILE A 8 0.15 -11.01 17.08
N LEU A 9 1.25 -11.57 17.60
CA LEU A 9 2.59 -11.36 17.05
C LEU A 9 2.71 -11.88 15.62
N ILE A 10 2.25 -13.10 15.36
CA ILE A 10 2.29 -13.69 14.01
C ILE A 10 1.48 -12.84 13.04
N MET A 11 0.26 -12.42 13.39
CA MET A 11 -0.52 -11.56 12.50
C MET A 11 0.12 -10.19 12.27
N ARG A 12 0.72 -9.58 13.29
CA ARG A 12 1.48 -8.32 13.12
C ARG A 12 2.67 -8.50 12.20
N ALA A 13 3.40 -9.61 12.32
CA ALA A 13 4.52 -9.94 11.44
C ALA A 13 4.05 -10.11 9.99
N LEU A 14 2.96 -10.86 9.77
CA LEU A 14 2.38 -11.05 8.44
C LEU A 14 1.90 -9.73 7.83
N ILE A 15 1.21 -8.89 8.59
CA ILE A 15 0.77 -7.56 8.13
C ILE A 15 1.98 -6.71 7.72
N GLY A 16 3.04 -6.70 8.54
CA GLY A 16 4.27 -5.95 8.22
C GLY A 16 4.96 -6.45 6.95
N LEU A 17 5.05 -7.77 6.79
CA LEU A 17 5.61 -8.40 5.58
C LEU A 17 4.81 -8.04 4.33
N SER A 18 3.48 -8.12 4.39
CA SER A 18 2.61 -7.75 3.27
C SER A 18 2.74 -6.26 2.92
N LEU A 19 2.77 -5.38 3.93
CA LEU A 19 2.86 -3.93 3.72
C LEU A 19 4.17 -3.52 3.03
N SER A 20 5.28 -4.16 3.40
CA SER A 20 6.58 -3.96 2.76
C SER A 20 6.56 -4.35 1.27
N GLY A 21 5.95 -5.51 0.96
CA GLY A 21 5.83 -5.98 -0.42
C GLY A 21 5.07 -5.01 -1.32
N VAL A 22 3.93 -4.48 -0.85
CA VAL A 22 3.14 -3.48 -1.59
C VAL A 22 3.98 -2.24 -1.91
N ALA A 23 4.77 -1.76 -0.95
CA ALA A 23 5.57 -0.57 -1.15
C ALA A 23 6.74 -0.76 -2.12
N ALA A 24 7.41 -1.91 -2.03
CA ALA A 24 8.50 -2.25 -2.93
C ALA A 24 8.01 -2.39 -4.38
N VAL A 25 6.95 -3.17 -4.61
CA VAL A 25 6.37 -3.39 -5.94
C VAL A 25 5.87 -2.07 -6.54
N GLY A 26 5.24 -1.20 -5.74
CA GLY A 26 4.78 0.11 -6.19
C GLY A 26 5.92 0.99 -6.70
N MET A 27 7.05 1.07 -5.98
CA MET A 27 8.20 1.84 -6.41
C MET A 27 8.83 1.30 -7.70
N THR A 28 8.95 -0.03 -7.83
CA THR A 28 9.48 -0.66 -9.05
C THR A 28 8.59 -0.38 -10.25
N TYR A 29 7.28 -0.60 -10.12
CA TYR A 29 6.32 -0.34 -11.20
C TYR A 29 6.36 1.12 -11.66
N LEU A 30 6.38 2.06 -10.71
CA LEU A 30 6.43 3.49 -11.03
C LEU A 30 7.72 3.91 -11.74
N SER A 31 8.84 3.25 -11.43
CA SER A 31 10.13 3.50 -12.07
C SER A 31 10.25 2.91 -13.48
N GLU A 32 9.45 1.88 -13.80
CA GLU A 32 9.47 1.20 -15.09
C GLU A 32 8.49 1.82 -16.09
N GLU A 33 7.32 2.27 -15.63
CA GLU A 33 6.22 2.71 -16.50
C GLU A 33 6.23 4.23 -16.77
N ILE A 34 6.80 5.05 -15.88
CA ILE A 34 6.75 6.52 -15.99
C ILE A 34 7.98 7.05 -16.73
N HIS A 35 7.76 7.97 -17.68
CA HIS A 35 8.84 8.69 -18.36
C HIS A 35 9.77 9.40 -17.36
N PRO A 36 11.10 9.33 -17.54
CA PRO A 36 12.11 9.74 -16.56
C PRO A 36 12.00 11.21 -16.10
N SER A 37 11.32 12.07 -16.87
CA SER A 37 11.05 13.47 -16.50
C SER A 37 10.05 13.63 -15.34
N PHE A 38 9.12 12.69 -15.15
CA PHE A 38 8.06 12.78 -14.12
C PHE A 38 8.17 11.72 -13.02
N VAL A 39 9.17 10.84 -13.07
CA VAL A 39 9.40 9.80 -12.07
C VAL A 39 9.60 10.39 -10.67
N ALA A 40 10.41 11.45 -10.54
CA ALA A 40 10.67 12.08 -9.25
C ALA A 40 9.40 12.68 -8.61
N PHE A 41 8.55 13.32 -9.43
CA PHE A 41 7.28 13.88 -8.97
C PHE A 41 6.31 12.76 -8.54
N SER A 42 6.22 11.68 -9.31
CA SER A 42 5.34 10.54 -9.02
C SER A 42 5.79 9.77 -7.78
N MET A 43 7.10 9.55 -7.61
CA MET A 43 7.66 8.99 -6.38
C MET A 43 7.41 9.90 -5.17
N GLY A 44 7.50 11.22 -5.35
CA GLY A 44 7.15 12.21 -4.33
C GLY A 44 5.67 12.14 -3.90
N LEU A 45 4.75 12.02 -4.86
CA LEU A 45 3.32 11.78 -4.58
C LEU A 45 3.08 10.45 -3.86
N TYR A 46 3.78 9.40 -4.26
CA TYR A 46 3.71 8.09 -3.61
C TYR A 46 4.16 8.13 -2.13
N ILE A 47 5.30 8.77 -1.86
CA ILE A 47 5.84 8.90 -0.49
C ILE A 47 4.96 9.81 0.36
N SER A 48 4.56 10.97 -0.16
CA SER A 48 3.69 11.91 0.57
C SER A 48 2.31 11.31 0.87
N GLY A 49 1.77 10.49 -0.03
CA GLY A 49 0.54 9.73 0.19
C GLY A 49 0.64 8.77 1.38
N ASN A 50 1.77 8.09 1.56
CA ASN A 50 2.00 7.22 2.73
C ASN A 50 2.00 8.02 4.04
N SER A 51 2.62 9.20 4.07
CA SER A 51 2.62 10.07 5.25
C SER A 51 1.24 10.60 5.58
N ILE A 52 0.50 11.09 4.58
CA ILE A 52 -0.87 11.60 4.75
C ILE A 52 -1.79 10.48 5.23
N GLY A 53 -1.79 9.32 4.55
CA GLY A 53 -2.59 8.17 4.96
C GLY A 53 -2.27 7.67 6.37
N GLY A 54 -0.98 7.63 6.73
CA GLY A 54 -0.53 7.22 8.05
C GLY A 54 -0.97 8.16 9.17
N MET A 55 -0.87 9.47 8.98
CA MET A 55 -1.32 10.45 9.98
C MET A 55 -2.85 10.55 10.03
N SER A 56 -3.50 10.75 8.89
CA SER A 56 -4.96 10.86 8.80
C SER A 56 -5.65 9.60 9.29
N GLY A 57 -5.12 8.41 8.98
CA GLY A 57 -5.63 7.15 9.48
C GLY A 57 -5.56 7.05 11.00
N ARG A 58 -4.46 7.47 11.62
CA ARG A 58 -4.31 7.50 13.09
C ARG A 58 -5.31 8.45 13.76
N LEU A 59 -5.46 9.66 13.21
CA LEU A 59 -6.40 10.65 13.71
C LEU A 59 -7.84 10.15 13.62
N LEU A 60 -8.25 9.61 12.46
CA LEU A 60 -9.57 9.03 12.26
C LEU A 60 -9.79 7.86 13.23
N THR A 61 -8.84 6.93 13.35
CA THR A 61 -8.96 5.80 14.29
C THR A 61 -9.17 6.26 15.72
N GLY A 62 -8.43 7.28 16.16
CA GLY A 62 -8.54 7.84 17.51
C GLY A 62 -9.95 8.38 17.77
N VAL A 63 -10.42 9.28 16.91
CA VAL A 63 -11.76 9.86 17.02
C VAL A 63 -12.85 8.79 16.99
N PHE A 64 -12.78 7.83 16.06
CA PHE A 64 -13.77 6.75 15.99
C PHE A 64 -13.74 5.83 17.22
N THR A 65 -12.56 5.59 17.80
CA THR A 65 -12.41 4.76 19.00
C THR A 65 -13.01 5.45 20.22
N ASP A 66 -12.89 6.78 20.33
CA ASP A 66 -13.43 7.55 21.44
C ASP A 66 -14.97 7.55 21.49
N PHE A 67 -15.64 7.55 20.33
CA PHE A 67 -17.12 7.55 20.26
C PHE A 67 -17.75 6.15 20.19
N PHE A 68 -17.16 5.21 19.44
CA PHE A 68 -17.80 3.92 19.12
C PHE A 68 -16.99 2.69 19.57
N GLY A 69 -15.84 2.90 20.19
CA GLY A 69 -14.93 1.85 20.62
C GLY A 69 -14.06 1.27 19.48
N TRP A 70 -12.99 0.59 19.89
CA TRP A 70 -11.92 0.14 18.99
C TRP A 70 -12.38 -0.84 17.89
N ARG A 71 -13.44 -1.62 18.15
CA ARG A 71 -13.95 -2.63 17.21
C ARG A 71 -14.60 -1.99 15.99
N VAL A 72 -15.45 -0.97 16.22
CA VAL A 72 -16.14 -0.26 15.15
C VAL A 72 -15.14 0.58 14.36
N ALA A 73 -14.16 1.19 15.03
CA ALA A 73 -13.07 1.91 14.38
C ALA A 73 -12.28 0.99 13.43
N LEU A 74 -11.87 -0.19 13.89
CA LEU A 74 -11.18 -1.18 13.05
C LEU A 74 -12.06 -1.64 11.88
N ALA A 75 -13.34 -1.93 12.11
CA ALA A 75 -14.24 -2.36 11.04
C ALA A 75 -14.40 -1.27 9.96
N ALA A 76 -14.57 -0.01 10.35
CA ALA A 76 -14.69 1.11 9.43
C ALA A 76 -13.42 1.33 8.61
N ILE A 77 -12.26 1.33 9.26
CA ILE A 77 -10.97 1.56 8.60
C ILE A 77 -10.60 0.40 7.68
N SER A 78 -10.81 -0.84 8.11
CA SER A 78 -10.62 -2.01 7.26
C SER A 78 -11.58 -2.00 6.09
N GLY A 79 -12.84 -1.59 6.26
CA GLY A 79 -13.80 -1.42 5.17
C GLY A 79 -13.35 -0.37 4.15
N PHE A 80 -12.88 0.79 4.62
CA PHE A 80 -12.34 1.84 3.76
C PHE A 80 -11.08 1.38 3.00
N ALA A 81 -10.16 0.69 3.68
CA ALA A 81 -8.97 0.12 3.07
C ALA A 81 -9.31 -0.94 2.01
N LEU A 82 -10.33 -1.78 2.27
CA LEU A 82 -10.79 -2.80 1.34
C LEU A 82 -11.46 -2.17 0.11
N ALA A 83 -12.27 -1.13 0.30
CA ALA A 83 -12.84 -0.36 -0.81
C ALA A 83 -11.75 0.30 -1.66
N ALA A 84 -10.72 0.89 -1.04
CA ALA A 84 -9.57 1.46 -1.74
C ALA A 84 -8.78 0.39 -2.52
N ALA A 85 -8.59 -0.80 -1.94
CA ALA A 85 -7.93 -1.92 -2.62
C ALA A 85 -8.74 -2.41 -3.83
N ILE A 86 -10.06 -2.52 -3.72
CA ILE A 86 -10.95 -2.89 -4.84
C ILE A 86 -10.93 -1.81 -5.93
N MET A 87 -10.98 -0.54 -5.56
CA MET A 87 -10.84 0.59 -6.49
C MET A 87 -9.52 0.51 -7.22
N PHE A 88 -8.41 0.30 -6.52
CA PHE A 88 -7.10 0.13 -7.12
C PHE A 88 -7.06 -1.05 -8.08
N TRP A 89 -7.60 -2.21 -7.67
CA TRP A 89 -7.66 -3.40 -8.51
C TRP A 89 -8.50 -3.21 -9.78
N ARG A 90 -9.57 -2.40 -9.74
CA ARG A 90 -10.38 -2.06 -10.92
C ARG A 90 -9.78 -0.99 -11.80
N ILE A 91 -9.09 -0.02 -11.22
CA ILE A 91 -8.49 1.10 -11.94
C ILE A 91 -7.22 0.65 -12.64
N LEU A 92 -6.49 -0.33 -12.08
CA LEU A 92 -5.33 -0.93 -12.72
C LEU A 92 -5.80 -1.76 -13.93
N PRO A 93 -5.59 -1.29 -15.18
CA PRO A 93 -5.83 -2.12 -16.35
C PRO A 93 -4.79 -3.26 -16.33
N GLU A 94 -5.08 -4.38 -17.02
CA GLU A 94 -4.09 -5.46 -17.19
C GLU A 94 -2.75 -4.87 -17.62
N SER A 95 -1.73 -5.02 -16.76
CA SER A 95 -0.38 -4.66 -17.11
C SER A 95 0.02 -5.49 -18.32
N ALA A 96 0.32 -4.80 -19.41
CA ALA A 96 0.80 -5.35 -20.66
C ALA A 96 2.20 -5.95 -20.45
N ILE A 97 2.29 -7.05 -19.69
CA ILE A 97 3.41 -7.96 -19.67
C ILE A 97 3.35 -8.72 -20.99
N SER A 98 3.82 -8.08 -22.06
CA SER A 98 4.26 -8.80 -23.24
C SER A 98 5.56 -8.19 -23.75
N ALA A 99 6.64 -8.87 -23.34
CA ALA A 99 7.93 -8.90 -24.01
C ALA A 99 8.68 -7.57 -24.22
N ARG A 100 9.55 -7.20 -23.27
CA ARG A 100 10.89 -6.75 -23.65
C ARG A 100 11.95 -7.35 -22.72
N PRO A 101 12.73 -8.35 -23.16
CA PRO A 101 13.98 -8.67 -22.47
C PRO A 101 14.87 -7.43 -22.60
N ARG A 102 15.26 -6.86 -21.46
CA ARG A 102 16.17 -5.71 -21.41
C ARG A 102 17.54 -6.18 -21.89
N CYS A 103 17.80 -6.00 -23.18
CA CYS A 103 19.13 -6.17 -23.76
C CYS A 103 20.09 -5.22 -23.04
N ASP A 104 21.13 -5.82 -22.49
CA ASP A 104 22.18 -5.24 -21.67
C ASP A 104 22.98 -4.18 -22.46
N ARG A 105 22.71 -2.90 -22.17
CA ARG A 105 23.39 -1.74 -22.79
C ARG A 105 24.75 -1.47 -22.13
N LYS A 106 25.60 -2.50 -22.03
CA LYS A 106 27.04 -2.36 -21.69
C LYS A 106 27.97 -3.20 -22.58
N ARG A 107 27.48 -3.79 -23.68
CA ARG A 107 28.33 -4.52 -24.63
C ARG A 107 27.87 -4.30 -26.09
N CYS A 108 28.19 -3.12 -26.65
CA CYS A 108 28.46 -2.85 -28.07
C CYS A 108 29.04 -1.43 -28.18
#